data_AF-A0A3N4K1T1-F1
#
_entry.id   AF-A0A3N4K1T1-F1
#
_cell.length_a   1.000
_cell.length_b   1.000
_cell.length_c   1.000
_cell.angle_alpha   90.00
_cell.angle_beta   90.00
_cell.angle_gamma   90.00
#
_symmetry.space_group_name_H-M   'P 1'
#
loop_
_entity.id
_entity.type
_entity.pdbx_description
1 polymer ?
#
loop_
_entity_poly.entity_id
_entity_poly.type
_entity_poly.pdbx_seq_one_letter_code
_entity_poly.pdbx_strand_id
1 'polypeptide(L)'
;MKLWQEPPSDSIYFHNLFLKVALERGLEAIDSTPETIILCQVMELMHKDYRKSIIPLSEKIDKLCNKLDGLRQPQATQPPTTTEPPTQATCEAPESTSKTDQQPSPPSAPVPASVGATSWATVIRKREKKAPNTPKPALADKPTSLANAPMPKKGITMRERRLVIKCDGSPLALTAIELQDTINTALSSTYIQTMSLTGGNITLTTMETVKATSLNCKASAFLHLIPEATTIHLDTLTTQLHVHGLNTCDSLATIISELTTFNSGIALTKQLRWLTLDASRVSKNASTAVITVTSPKALLFIAK
;
A
#
# COMPACT_ATOMS: atom_id res chain seq x y z
N MET A 1 8.74 -5.44 -52.76
CA MET A 1 10.01 -5.78 -52.07
C MET A 1 10.25 -4.71 -51.03
N LYS A 2 9.77 -4.92 -49.79
CA LYS A 2 9.89 -3.94 -48.69
C LYS A 2 11.16 -4.27 -47.90
N LEU A 3 12.05 -3.29 -47.75
CA LEU A 3 13.22 -3.38 -46.87
C LEU A 3 12.74 -3.67 -45.45
N TRP A 4 13.12 -4.82 -44.91
CA TRP A 4 13.20 -5.02 -43.47
C TRP A 4 14.45 -4.28 -42.99
N GLN A 5 14.25 -3.12 -42.38
CA GLN A 5 15.31 -2.48 -41.60
C GLN A 5 15.58 -3.37 -40.39
N GLU A 6 16.84 -3.75 -40.19
CA GLU A 6 17.27 -4.43 -38.97
C GLU A 6 16.88 -3.59 -37.74
N PRO A 7 16.27 -4.19 -36.71
CA PRO A 7 15.91 -3.47 -35.51
C PRO A 7 17.17 -2.97 -34.77
N PRO A 8 17.11 -1.78 -34.15
CA PRO A 8 18.23 -1.22 -33.40
C PRO A 8 18.71 -2.16 -32.28
N SER A 9 20.02 -2.19 -32.03
CA SER A 9 20.72 -3.15 -31.16
C SER A 9 20.16 -3.30 -29.74
N ASP A 10 19.47 -2.28 -29.22
CA ASP A 10 18.85 -2.30 -27.88
C ASP A 10 17.58 -3.16 -27.82
N SER A 11 16.93 -3.42 -28.97
CA SER A 11 15.72 -4.26 -29.06
C SER A 11 16.03 -5.76 -28.86
N ILE A 12 17.28 -6.15 -29.15
CA ILE A 12 17.75 -7.52 -29.01
C ILE A 12 17.73 -7.97 -27.53
N TYR A 13 17.93 -7.05 -26.59
CA TYR A 13 17.99 -7.39 -25.16
C TYR A 13 16.65 -7.93 -24.63
N PHE A 14 15.54 -7.24 -24.90
CA PHE A 14 14.23 -7.66 -24.39
C PHE A 14 13.70 -8.89 -25.10
N HIS A 15 13.96 -8.99 -26.40
CA HIS A 15 13.65 -10.18 -27.16
C HIS A 15 14.40 -11.40 -26.61
N ASN A 16 15.71 -11.29 -26.37
CA ASN A 16 16.51 -12.37 -25.80
C ASN A 16 16.11 -12.71 -24.35
N LEU A 17 15.78 -11.71 -23.54
CA LEU A 17 15.29 -11.92 -22.18
C LEU A 17 13.95 -12.65 -22.18
N PHE A 18 13.04 -12.26 -23.08
CA PHE A 18 11.74 -12.91 -23.25
C PHE A 18 11.90 -14.36 -23.73
N LEU A 19 12.74 -14.61 -24.75
CA LEU A 19 13.04 -15.96 -25.23
C LEU A 19 13.69 -16.83 -24.14
N LYS A 20 14.60 -16.26 -23.34
CA LYS A 20 15.22 -16.98 -22.22
C LYS A 20 14.18 -17.37 -21.16
N VAL A 21 13.32 -16.44 -20.74
CA VAL A 21 12.26 -16.72 -19.75
C VAL A 21 11.26 -17.73 -20.29
N ALA A 22 10.92 -17.64 -21.57
CA ALA A 22 10.05 -18.61 -22.24
C ALA A 22 10.64 -20.03 -22.21
N LEU A 23 11.92 -20.15 -22.56
CA LEU A 23 12.64 -21.41 -22.55
C LEU A 23 12.74 -21.99 -21.13
N GLU A 24 13.07 -21.17 -20.13
CA GLU A 24 13.12 -21.57 -18.71
C GLU A 24 11.75 -22.04 -18.19
N ARG A 25 10.65 -21.59 -18.81
CA ARG A 25 9.27 -21.97 -18.45
C ARG A 25 8.74 -23.14 -19.27
N GLY A 26 9.56 -23.76 -20.12
CA GLY A 26 9.16 -24.91 -20.93
C GLY A 26 8.16 -24.55 -22.04
N LEU A 27 8.12 -23.29 -22.46
CA LEU A 27 7.35 -22.89 -23.65
C LEU A 27 8.15 -23.30 -24.89
N GLU A 28 7.87 -24.48 -25.40
CA GLU A 28 8.47 -24.97 -26.65
C GLU A 28 7.98 -24.10 -27.82
N ALA A 29 8.90 -23.31 -28.38
CA ALA A 29 8.72 -22.41 -29.53
C ALA A 29 7.62 -21.34 -29.35
N ILE A 30 8.03 -20.13 -28.96
CA ILE A 30 7.15 -18.96 -29.11
C ILE A 30 7.25 -18.49 -30.56
N ASP A 31 6.22 -18.79 -31.34
CA ASP A 31 6.02 -18.13 -32.62
C ASP A 31 5.95 -16.63 -32.40
N SER A 32 6.76 -15.86 -33.15
CA SER A 32 6.78 -14.40 -33.08
C SER A 32 5.49 -13.84 -33.69
N THR A 33 4.39 -13.92 -32.95
CA THR A 33 3.12 -13.32 -33.37
C THR A 33 3.21 -11.79 -33.28
N PRO A 34 2.43 -11.04 -34.07
CA PRO A 34 2.39 -9.57 -33.98
C PRO A 34 2.13 -9.05 -32.55
N GLU A 35 1.34 -9.77 -31.76
CA GLU A 35 1.03 -9.43 -30.36
C GLU A 35 2.28 -9.51 -29.47
N THR A 36 3.12 -10.54 -29.65
CA THR A 36 4.38 -10.68 -28.89
C THR A 36 5.36 -9.56 -29.21
N ILE A 37 5.40 -9.12 -30.47
CA ILE A 37 6.23 -7.99 -30.91
C ILE A 37 5.74 -6.68 -30.28
N ILE A 38 4.43 -6.42 -30.29
CA ILE A 38 3.85 -5.24 -29.63
C ILE A 38 4.14 -5.26 -28.13
N LEU A 39 4.01 -6.41 -27.47
CA LEU A 39 4.32 -6.54 -26.05
C LEU A 39 5.80 -6.21 -25.77
N CYS A 40 6.73 -6.74 -26.58
CA CYS A 40 8.15 -6.44 -26.46
C CYS A 40 8.42 -4.93 -26.62
N GLN A 41 7.82 -4.27 -27.61
CA GLN A 41 7.96 -2.82 -27.82
C GLN A 41 7.42 -1.99 -26.65
N VAL A 42 6.29 -2.39 -26.06
CA VAL A 42 5.74 -1.72 -24.87
C VAL A 42 6.67 -1.89 -23.66
N MET A 43 7.23 -3.09 -23.46
CA MET A 43 8.21 -3.34 -22.39
C MET A 43 9.49 -2.52 -22.58
N GLU A 44 10.00 -2.42 -23.80
CA GLU A 44 11.13 -1.56 -24.15
C GLU A 44 10.87 -0.09 -23.82
N LEU A 45 9.71 0.43 -24.21
CA LEU A 45 9.33 1.82 -23.93
C LEU A 45 9.24 2.09 -22.43
N MET A 46 8.58 1.21 -21.67
CA MET A 46 8.52 1.32 -20.21
C MET A 46 9.92 1.29 -19.59
N HIS A 47 10.78 0.35 -19.99
CA HIS A 47 12.13 0.26 -19.47
C HIS A 47 12.96 1.51 -19.77
N LYS A 48 12.83 2.09 -20.97
CA LYS A 48 13.49 3.34 -21.35
C LYS A 48 13.07 4.50 -20.43
N ASP A 49 11.78 4.62 -20.14
CA ASP A 49 11.25 5.64 -19.22
C ASP A 49 11.73 5.42 -17.77
N TYR A 50 11.79 4.16 -17.33
CA TYR A 50 12.35 3.82 -16.02
C TYR A 50 13.84 4.17 -15.94
N ARG A 51 14.67 3.81 -16.93
CA ARG A 51 16.09 4.18 -16.95
C ARG A 51 16.29 5.69 -16.92
N LYS A 52 15.50 6.43 -17.71
CA LYS A 52 15.52 7.91 -17.72
C LYS A 52 15.21 8.50 -16.35
N SER A 53 14.42 7.81 -15.54
CA SER A 53 14.07 8.24 -14.18
C SER A 53 15.09 7.80 -13.13
N ILE A 54 15.66 6.60 -13.28
CA ILE A 54 16.60 5.99 -12.31
C ILE A 54 17.98 6.66 -12.36
N ILE A 55 18.52 6.95 -13.55
CA ILE A 55 19.87 7.51 -13.69
C ILE A 55 20.02 8.85 -12.90
N PRO A 56 19.14 9.86 -13.10
CA PRO A 56 19.25 11.12 -12.35
C PRO A 56 18.97 10.96 -10.85
N LEU A 57 18.21 9.94 -10.46
CA LEU A 57 17.95 9.65 -9.05
C LEU A 57 19.18 9.05 -8.37
N SER A 58 19.88 8.12 -9.04
CA SER A 58 21.15 7.57 -8.57
C SER A 58 22.19 8.67 -8.36
N GLU A 59 22.36 9.56 -9.33
CA GLU A 59 23.28 10.70 -9.22
C GLU A 59 22.96 11.61 -8.02
N LYS A 60 21.68 11.79 -7.70
CA LYS A 60 21.26 12.56 -6.51
C LYS A 60 21.60 11.84 -5.21
N ILE A 61 21.44 10.52 -5.16
CA ILE A 61 21.80 9.70 -4.00
C ILE A 61 23.31 9.78 -3.78
N ASP A 62 24.12 9.59 -4.83
CA ASP A 62 25.58 9.67 -4.76
C ASP A 62 26.04 11.05 -4.28
N LYS A 63 25.41 12.13 -4.79
CA LYS A 63 25.68 13.49 -4.33
C LYS A 63 25.35 13.70 -2.84
N LEU A 64 24.27 13.09 -2.34
CA LEU A 64 23.90 13.17 -0.93
C LEU A 64 24.85 12.35 -0.04
N CYS A 65 25.26 11.16 -0.49
CA CYS A 65 26.25 10.34 0.20
C CYS A 65 27.58 11.09 0.34
N ASN A 66 28.09 11.67 -0.75
CA ASN A 66 29.32 12.48 -0.71
C ASN A 66 29.20 13.69 0.23
N LYS A 67 28.03 14.32 0.30
CA LYS A 67 27.79 15.43 1.24
C LYS A 67 27.77 14.95 2.69
N LEU A 68 27.19 13.78 2.96
CA LEU A 68 27.16 13.17 4.28
C LEU A 68 28.57 12.82 4.75
N ASP A 69 29.40 12.27 3.86
CA ASP A 69 30.80 11.94 4.19
C ASP A 69 31.63 13.18 4.50
N GLY A 70 31.41 14.28 3.77
CA GLY A 70 32.04 15.56 4.08
C GLY A 70 31.64 16.14 5.45
N LEU A 71 30.40 15.90 5.90
CA LEU A 71 29.96 16.28 7.25
C LEU A 71 30.51 15.35 8.35
N ARG A 72 30.82 14.10 8.00
CA ARG A 72 31.36 13.11 8.93
C ARG A 72 32.86 13.25 9.13
N GLN A 73 33.55 13.94 8.23
CA GLN A 73 34.99 14.16 8.36
C GLN A 73 35.23 14.95 9.65
N PRO A 74 35.91 14.35 10.66
CA PRO A 74 36.11 15.01 11.94
C PRO A 74 36.86 16.31 11.70
N GLN A 75 36.21 17.41 12.06
CA GLN A 75 36.81 18.73 12.04
C GLN A 75 38.08 18.63 12.89
N ALA A 76 39.24 18.82 12.26
CA ALA A 76 40.55 18.64 12.88
C ALA A 76 40.53 19.32 14.25
N THR A 77 40.55 18.48 15.28
CA THR A 77 40.45 18.89 16.67
C THR A 77 41.68 19.76 16.94
N GLN A 78 41.46 21.04 17.23
CA GLN A 78 42.52 21.85 17.84
C GLN A 78 43.00 21.14 19.10
N PRO A 79 44.31 21.20 19.41
CA PRO A 79 44.89 20.43 20.50
C PRO A 79 44.19 20.78 21.83
N PRO A 80 43.80 19.76 22.62
CA PRO A 80 43.07 19.98 23.86
C PRO A 80 43.99 20.57 24.93
N THR A 81 43.55 21.66 25.55
CA THR A 81 44.07 22.09 26.84
C THR A 81 43.69 21.05 27.89
N THR A 82 44.70 20.37 28.41
CA THR A 82 44.64 19.39 29.50
C THR A 82 43.86 19.94 30.70
N THR A 83 42.83 19.22 31.16
CA THR A 83 42.33 19.31 32.53
C THR A 83 41.87 17.91 32.95
N GLU A 84 42.32 17.51 34.13
CA GLU A 84 42.35 16.16 34.71
C GLU A 84 40.97 15.48 34.91
N PRO A 85 40.92 14.15 35.05
CA PRO A 85 39.68 13.39 35.23
C PRO A 85 39.35 13.14 36.72
N PRO A 86 38.09 12.80 37.01
CA PRO A 86 37.82 11.85 38.09
C PRO A 86 37.01 10.63 37.61
N THR A 87 37.60 9.47 37.94
CA THR A 87 36.99 8.29 38.58
C THR A 87 35.77 7.62 37.91
N GLN A 88 36.05 6.45 37.33
CA GLN A 88 35.10 5.45 36.87
C GLN A 88 34.24 4.89 38.01
N ALA A 89 32.93 4.80 37.77
CA ALA A 89 32.03 3.90 38.50
C ALA A 89 31.63 2.75 37.57
N THR A 90 32.07 1.56 37.94
CA THR A 90 31.68 0.26 37.39
C THR A 90 30.20 0.00 37.65
N CYS A 91 29.41 -0.21 36.59
CA CYS A 91 28.08 -0.78 36.71
C CYS A 91 28.06 -2.14 36.02
N GLU A 92 27.88 -3.18 36.83
CA GLU A 92 27.67 -4.56 36.43
C GLU A 92 26.33 -4.72 35.68
N ALA A 93 26.34 -5.54 34.64
CA ALA A 93 25.15 -5.98 33.91
C ALA A 93 24.76 -7.39 34.36
N PRO A 94 23.49 -7.71 34.61
CA PRO A 94 23.06 -9.09 34.75
C PRO A 94 22.55 -9.63 33.41
N GLU A 95 23.21 -10.68 32.93
CA GLU A 95 22.66 -11.63 31.97
C GLU A 95 21.39 -12.28 32.54
N SER A 96 20.35 -12.42 31.71
CA SER A 96 19.25 -13.34 31.96
C SER A 96 18.93 -14.13 30.71
N THR A 97 19.43 -15.37 30.73
CA THR A 97 19.06 -16.47 29.85
C THR A 97 17.69 -17.00 30.28
N SER A 98 16.74 -17.12 29.36
CA SER A 98 15.56 -17.97 29.59
C SER A 98 15.17 -18.76 28.35
N LYS A 99 14.93 -20.03 28.64
CA LYS A 99 14.82 -21.23 27.83
C LYS A 99 13.52 -21.32 27.01
N THR A 100 13.65 -22.08 25.93
CA THR A 100 12.62 -22.64 25.05
C THR A 100 11.62 -23.52 25.79
N ASP A 101 10.33 -23.44 25.40
CA ASP A 101 9.40 -24.56 25.51
C ASP A 101 8.70 -24.82 24.18
N GLN A 102 8.73 -26.10 23.78
CA GLN A 102 8.17 -26.66 22.56
C GLN A 102 6.65 -26.83 22.69
N GLN A 103 5.91 -26.46 21.64
CA GLN A 103 4.49 -26.75 21.51
C GLN A 103 4.28 -27.98 20.60
N PRO A 104 3.50 -28.99 21.01
CA PRO A 104 3.24 -30.18 20.21
C PRO A 104 2.26 -29.91 19.06
N SER A 105 2.54 -30.53 17.91
CA SER A 105 1.72 -30.48 16.69
C SER A 105 0.45 -31.35 16.82
N PRO A 106 -0.72 -30.90 16.33
CA PRO A 106 -1.89 -31.76 16.19
C PRO A 106 -1.87 -32.58 14.87
N PRO A 107 -2.60 -33.71 14.82
CA PRO A 107 -2.50 -34.72 13.77
C PRO A 107 -3.30 -34.39 12.50
N SER A 108 -2.81 -34.89 11.37
CA SER A 108 -3.41 -34.79 10.04
C SER A 108 -4.78 -35.49 9.93
N ALA A 109 -5.71 -34.84 9.22
CA ALA A 109 -7.00 -35.40 8.80
C ALA A 109 -7.11 -35.38 7.25
N PRO A 110 -7.97 -36.22 6.65
CA PRO A 110 -7.81 -36.68 5.27
C PRO A 110 -8.37 -35.72 4.20
N VAL A 111 -7.79 -35.86 3.00
CA VAL A 111 -8.08 -35.14 1.76
C VAL A 111 -9.44 -35.54 1.19
N PRO A 112 -10.37 -34.60 0.92
CA PRO A 112 -11.50 -34.84 0.03
C PRO A 112 -11.12 -34.52 -1.42
N ALA A 113 -11.62 -35.36 -2.33
CA ALA A 113 -11.37 -35.32 -3.77
C ALA A 113 -11.89 -34.02 -4.42
N SER A 114 -11.03 -33.41 -5.24
CA SER A 114 -11.32 -32.23 -6.05
C SER A 114 -12.24 -32.56 -7.22
N VAL A 115 -13.48 -32.06 -7.18
CA VAL A 115 -14.37 -31.99 -8.34
C VAL A 115 -14.23 -30.59 -8.97
N GLY A 116 -14.10 -30.54 -10.29
CA GLY A 116 -13.59 -29.42 -11.09
C GLY A 116 -14.04 -28.01 -10.70
N ALA A 117 -13.04 -27.15 -10.44
CA ALA A 117 -13.22 -25.75 -10.10
C ALA A 117 -13.61 -24.90 -11.33
N THR A 118 -14.71 -24.16 -11.21
CA THR A 118 -15.07 -23.11 -12.16
C THR A 118 -14.26 -21.86 -11.81
N SER A 119 -13.23 -21.57 -12.62
CA SER A 119 -12.33 -20.43 -12.42
C SER A 119 -13.04 -19.09 -12.70
N TRP A 120 -13.20 -18.26 -11.67
CA TRP A 120 -13.81 -16.93 -11.78
C TRP A 120 -12.81 -15.90 -12.34
N ALA A 121 -12.65 -15.90 -13.66
CA ALA A 121 -12.01 -14.78 -14.35
C ALA A 121 -13.04 -13.67 -14.61
N THR A 122 -12.80 -12.52 -13.99
CA THR A 122 -13.32 -11.19 -14.36
C THR A 122 -14.78 -10.90 -13.96
N VAL A 123 -14.95 -10.03 -12.95
CA VAL A 123 -16.17 -9.23 -12.78
C VAL A 123 -16.24 -8.28 -13.98
N ILE A 124 -16.81 -8.75 -15.10
CA ILE A 124 -17.04 -7.92 -16.28
C ILE A 124 -18.14 -6.93 -15.91
N ARG A 125 -17.78 -5.64 -15.88
CA ARG A 125 -18.73 -4.52 -15.90
C ARG A 125 -19.64 -4.69 -17.12
N LYS A 126 -20.85 -5.23 -16.92
CA LYS A 126 -21.91 -5.23 -17.93
C LYS A 126 -22.39 -3.79 -18.10
N ARG A 127 -21.73 -3.05 -18.98
CA ARG A 127 -22.19 -1.75 -19.47
C ARG A 127 -23.29 -2.01 -20.50
N GLU A 128 -24.53 -1.77 -20.11
CA GLU A 128 -25.67 -1.80 -21.03
C GLU A 128 -25.50 -0.64 -22.04
N LYS A 129 -25.15 -0.98 -23.30
CA LYS A 129 -25.02 -0.02 -24.40
C LYS A 129 -26.43 0.32 -24.91
N LYS A 130 -26.91 1.51 -24.58
CA LYS A 130 -28.03 2.16 -25.27
C LYS A 130 -27.49 2.83 -26.55
N ALA A 131 -28.05 2.48 -27.71
CA ALA A 131 -27.64 3.02 -29.01
C ALA A 131 -28.06 4.50 -29.17
N PRO A 132 -27.23 5.38 -29.76
CA PRO A 132 -27.64 6.72 -30.15
C PRO A 132 -27.99 6.77 -31.64
N ASN A 133 -29.21 7.22 -31.95
CA ASN A 133 -29.58 7.68 -33.30
C ASN A 133 -29.13 9.14 -33.46
N THR A 134 -28.38 9.39 -34.54
CA THR A 134 -27.97 10.70 -35.06
C THR A 134 -29.19 11.49 -35.59
N PRO A 135 -29.22 12.82 -35.46
CA PRO A 135 -28.97 13.65 -36.64
C PRO A 135 -27.99 14.82 -36.41
N LYS A 136 -27.22 15.08 -37.48
CA LYS A 136 -26.28 16.18 -37.74
C LYS A 136 -26.97 17.55 -37.61
N PRO A 137 -26.31 18.59 -37.05
CA PRO A 137 -25.92 19.71 -37.91
C PRO A 137 -24.61 20.45 -37.53
N ALA A 138 -24.10 21.14 -38.56
CA ALA A 138 -23.28 22.36 -38.58
C ALA A 138 -21.87 22.37 -37.96
N LEU A 139 -20.89 22.63 -38.84
CA LEU A 139 -19.56 23.16 -38.52
C LEU A 139 -19.71 24.44 -37.68
N ALA A 140 -19.15 24.44 -36.48
CA ALA A 140 -18.91 25.62 -35.66
C ALA A 140 -17.48 25.60 -35.15
N ASP A 141 -16.95 26.80 -34.95
CA ASP A 141 -15.54 27.16 -35.01
C ASP A 141 -14.56 26.39 -34.11
N LYS A 142 -13.34 26.29 -34.63
CA LYS A 142 -12.11 25.78 -34.01
C LYS A 142 -11.98 26.30 -32.56
N PRO A 143 -11.93 25.43 -31.55
CA PRO A 143 -11.71 25.87 -30.18
C PRO A 143 -10.26 26.37 -30.05
N THR A 144 -10.13 27.64 -29.71
CA THR A 144 -8.87 28.26 -29.28
C THR A 144 -8.31 27.45 -28.11
N SER A 145 -7.12 26.88 -28.33
CA SER A 145 -6.34 26.13 -27.35
C SER A 145 -6.20 26.93 -26.05
N LEU A 146 -6.97 26.53 -25.04
CA LEU A 146 -6.91 27.11 -23.71
C LEU A 146 -5.61 26.68 -23.03
N ALA A 147 -4.65 27.60 -23.05
CA ALA A 147 -3.32 27.44 -22.50
C ALA A 147 -3.37 27.11 -21.00
N ASN A 148 -2.69 26.02 -20.62
CA ASN A 148 -1.98 25.80 -19.36
C ASN A 148 -2.54 26.53 -18.12
N ALA A 149 -3.79 26.25 -17.72
CA ALA A 149 -4.23 26.57 -16.37
C ALA A 149 -3.46 25.67 -15.39
N PRO A 150 -2.81 26.21 -14.35
CA PRO A 150 -2.12 25.39 -13.35
C PRO A 150 -3.10 24.37 -12.77
N MET A 151 -2.81 23.08 -12.96
CA MET A 151 -3.64 22.02 -12.42
C MET A 151 -3.74 22.24 -10.90
N PRO A 152 -4.96 22.29 -10.32
CA PRO A 152 -5.12 22.58 -8.91
C PRO A 152 -4.28 21.59 -8.10
N LYS A 153 -3.39 22.13 -7.26
CA LYS A 153 -2.53 21.32 -6.40
C LYS A 153 -3.45 20.43 -5.57
N LYS A 154 -3.30 19.11 -5.74
CA LYS A 154 -4.08 18.12 -4.99
C LYS A 154 -3.74 18.28 -3.51
N GLY A 155 -4.60 18.99 -2.79
CA GLY A 155 -4.45 19.22 -1.35
C GLY A 155 -4.48 17.91 -0.58
N ILE A 156 -3.85 17.90 0.60
CA ILE A 156 -3.89 16.75 1.51
C ILE A 156 -5.33 16.64 2.03
N THR A 157 -5.91 15.45 1.88
CA THR A 157 -7.28 15.18 2.34
C THR A 157 -7.32 15.06 3.87
N MET A 158 -8.48 15.32 4.50
CA MET A 158 -8.64 15.19 5.95
C MET A 158 -8.24 13.81 6.50
N ARG A 159 -8.42 12.73 5.72
CA ARG A 159 -8.02 11.38 6.14
C ARG A 159 -6.52 11.17 6.10
N GLU A 160 -5.84 11.70 5.09
CA GLU A 160 -4.37 11.69 5.03
C GLU A 160 -3.73 12.49 6.17
N ARG A 161 -4.52 13.26 6.93
CA ARG A 161 -4.13 14.00 8.13
C ARG A 161 -4.48 13.29 9.44
N ARG A 162 -5.15 12.13 9.40
CA ARG A 162 -5.63 11.43 10.59
C ARG A 162 -4.80 10.21 10.95
N LEU A 163 -4.33 10.17 12.18
CA LEU A 163 -3.67 9.04 12.82
C LEU A 163 -4.57 8.54 13.96
N VAL A 164 -4.89 7.26 13.97
CA VAL A 164 -5.73 6.63 14.99
C VAL A 164 -4.86 5.73 15.87
N ILE A 165 -4.94 5.93 17.17
CA ILE A 165 -4.22 5.17 18.19
C ILE A 165 -5.26 4.42 18.99
N LYS A 166 -5.16 3.10 19.02
CA LYS A 166 -6.03 2.26 19.84
C LYS A 166 -5.49 2.21 21.25
N CYS A 167 -6.34 2.56 22.22
CA CYS A 167 -6.10 2.28 23.63
C CYS A 167 -7.00 1.11 24.05
N ASP A 168 -6.67 0.48 25.16
CA ASP A 168 -7.44 -0.61 25.76
C ASP A 168 -8.79 -0.17 26.35
N GLY A 169 -9.03 1.14 26.44
CA GLY A 169 -10.27 1.74 26.92
C GLY A 169 -10.18 2.29 28.34
N SER A 170 -9.03 2.23 28.99
CA SER A 170 -8.82 2.86 30.28
C SER A 170 -9.00 4.38 30.20
N PRO A 171 -9.49 5.01 31.28
CA PRO A 171 -9.62 6.46 31.33
C PRO A 171 -8.24 7.13 31.29
N LEU A 172 -8.04 8.00 30.30
CA LEU A 172 -6.86 8.86 30.23
C LEU A 172 -6.90 9.88 31.38
N ALA A 173 -5.81 9.98 32.14
CA ALA A 173 -5.68 10.96 33.21
C ALA A 173 -5.57 12.40 32.67
N LEU A 174 -5.00 12.58 31.48
CA LEU A 174 -4.80 13.86 30.83
C LEU A 174 -6.03 14.27 30.01
N THR A 175 -6.35 15.57 30.04
CA THR A 175 -7.35 16.12 29.13
C THR A 175 -6.83 16.12 27.69
N ALA A 176 -7.75 16.25 26.72
CA ALA A 176 -7.39 16.16 25.32
C ALA A 176 -6.40 17.25 24.86
N ILE A 177 -6.51 18.45 25.43
CA ILE A 177 -5.65 19.60 25.11
C ILE A 177 -4.26 19.41 25.73
N GLU A 178 -4.17 18.98 27.00
CA GLU A 178 -2.90 18.73 27.66
C GLU A 178 -2.09 17.63 26.96
N LEU A 179 -2.75 16.54 26.54
CA LEU A 179 -2.09 15.48 25.80
C LEU A 179 -1.63 15.97 24.42
N GLN A 180 -2.45 16.77 23.71
CA GLN A 180 -2.03 17.39 22.44
C GLN A 180 -0.78 18.26 22.61
N ASP A 181 -0.74 19.11 23.63
CA ASP A 181 0.39 20.01 23.90
C ASP A 181 1.64 19.22 24.29
N THR A 182 1.48 18.19 25.13
CA THR A 182 2.58 17.30 25.53
C THR A 182 3.18 16.58 24.31
N ILE A 183 2.34 16.07 23.40
CA ILE A 183 2.82 15.42 22.18
C ILE A 183 3.52 16.42 21.25
N ASN A 184 2.94 17.61 21.02
CA ASN A 184 3.57 18.65 20.19
C ASN A 184 4.91 19.10 20.78
N THR A 185 5.01 19.16 22.12
CA THR A 185 6.25 19.46 22.84
C THR A 185 7.30 18.37 22.62
N ALA A 186 6.93 17.09 22.76
CA ALA A 186 7.82 15.96 22.51
C ALA A 186 8.29 15.86 21.05
N LEU A 187 7.49 16.35 20.11
CA LEU A 187 7.84 16.43 18.69
C LEU A 187 8.63 17.68 18.31
N SER A 188 8.85 18.60 19.26
CA SER A 188 9.43 19.93 19.06
C SER A 188 8.77 20.72 17.93
N SER A 189 7.46 20.52 17.71
CA SER A 189 6.73 21.11 16.59
C SER A 189 5.21 20.99 16.76
N THR A 190 4.47 21.94 16.19
CA THR A 190 3.00 21.95 16.16
C THR A 190 2.45 21.10 15.01
N TYR A 191 2.69 19.78 15.09
CA TYR A 191 2.20 18.86 14.06
C TYR A 191 0.70 18.57 14.20
N ILE A 192 0.18 18.51 15.43
CA ILE A 192 -1.19 18.11 15.73
C ILE A 192 -2.07 19.35 15.87
N GLN A 193 -3.11 19.42 15.04
CA GLN A 193 -4.12 20.48 15.05
C GLN A 193 -5.23 20.19 16.06
N THR A 194 -5.77 18.97 16.05
CA THR A 194 -6.83 18.56 16.97
C THR A 194 -6.65 17.12 17.39
N MET A 195 -7.16 16.83 18.58
CA MET A 195 -7.24 15.48 19.12
C MET A 195 -8.68 15.18 19.57
N SER A 196 -9.17 13.99 19.25
CA SER A 196 -10.48 13.52 19.72
C SER A 196 -10.40 12.12 20.30
N LEU A 197 -11.10 11.89 21.41
CA LEU A 197 -11.25 10.57 22.03
C LEU A 197 -12.62 10.00 21.66
N THR A 198 -12.66 8.80 21.09
CA THR A 198 -13.93 8.16 20.72
C THR A 198 -13.83 6.64 20.88
N GLY A 199 -14.66 6.09 21.77
CA GLY A 199 -14.74 4.65 22.01
C GLY A 199 -13.38 4.03 22.38
N GLY A 200 -12.63 4.68 23.27
CA GLY A 200 -11.29 4.24 23.68
C GLY A 200 -10.18 4.44 22.64
N ASN A 201 -10.47 5.05 21.48
CA ASN A 201 -9.44 5.36 20.49
C ASN A 201 -9.15 6.85 20.48
N ILE A 202 -7.87 7.19 20.39
CA ILE A 202 -7.40 8.56 20.20
C ILE A 202 -7.23 8.79 18.70
N THR A 203 -7.83 9.86 18.18
CA THR A 203 -7.61 10.30 16.80
C THR A 203 -6.86 11.62 16.82
N LEU A 204 -5.65 11.62 16.26
CA LEU A 204 -4.83 12.81 16.04
C LEU A 204 -5.09 13.32 14.62
N THR A 205 -5.46 14.58 14.48
CA THR A 205 -5.55 15.26 13.18
C THR A 205 -4.38 16.24 13.06
N THR A 206 -3.51 16.03 12.08
CA THR A 206 -2.36 16.90 11.81
C THR A 206 -2.75 18.20 11.12
N MET A 207 -1.85 19.18 11.09
CA MET A 207 -1.99 20.40 10.27
C MET A 207 -2.18 20.10 8.77
N GLU A 208 -2.74 21.05 8.01
CA GLU A 208 -3.07 20.91 6.57
C GLU A 208 -1.88 20.55 5.68
N THR A 209 -0.69 20.96 6.09
CA THR A 209 0.57 20.75 5.36
C THR A 209 1.26 19.44 5.73
N VAL A 210 0.76 18.72 6.75
CA VAL A 210 1.43 17.57 7.35
C VAL A 210 0.58 16.33 7.11
N LYS A 211 1.19 15.30 6.52
CA LYS A 211 0.54 13.98 6.40
C LYS A 211 0.70 13.18 7.69
N ALA A 212 -0.33 12.42 8.05
CA ALA A 212 -0.32 11.49 9.18
C ALA A 212 0.77 10.42 9.04
N THR A 213 1.18 10.04 7.83
CA THR A 213 2.34 9.17 7.60
C THR A 213 3.63 9.77 8.16
N SER A 214 3.83 11.09 8.02
CA SER A 214 5.00 11.78 8.59
C SER A 214 4.97 11.75 10.12
N LEU A 215 3.79 11.97 10.72
CA LEU A 215 3.59 11.85 12.16
C LEU A 215 3.84 10.42 12.65
N ASN A 216 3.34 9.41 11.91
CA ASN A 216 3.52 8.00 12.24
C ASN A 216 5.00 7.58 12.25
N CYS A 217 5.82 8.12 11.35
CA CYS A 217 7.28 7.87 11.37
C CYS A 217 7.96 8.37 12.66
N LYS A 218 7.32 9.27 13.41
CA LYS A 218 7.79 9.82 14.69
C LYS A 218 7.03 9.24 15.89
N ALA A 219 6.24 8.18 15.70
CA ALA A 219 5.42 7.57 16.74
C ALA A 219 6.19 7.26 18.02
N SER A 220 7.41 6.72 17.91
CA SER A 220 8.25 6.38 19.07
C SER A 220 8.53 7.56 19.99
N ALA A 221 8.55 8.79 19.46
CA ALA A 221 8.84 10.00 20.24
C ALA A 221 7.69 10.41 21.17
N PHE A 222 6.46 9.94 20.95
CA PHE A 222 5.30 10.36 21.73
C PHE A 222 4.39 9.22 22.20
N LEU A 223 4.54 8.01 21.67
CA LEU A 223 3.71 6.86 22.06
C LEU A 223 3.76 6.57 23.56
N HIS A 224 4.92 6.73 24.18
CA HIS A 224 5.10 6.50 25.61
C HIS A 224 4.33 7.48 26.49
N LEU A 225 3.87 8.61 25.92
CA LEU A 225 3.03 9.60 26.61
C LEU A 225 1.56 9.20 26.65
N ILE A 226 1.17 8.20 25.83
CA ILE A 226 -0.18 7.67 25.76
C ILE A 226 -0.16 6.33 26.50
N PRO A 227 -0.60 6.29 27.78
CA PRO A 227 -0.68 5.04 28.50
C PRO A 227 -1.56 4.05 27.71
N GLU A 228 -1.11 2.79 27.68
CA GLU A 228 -1.87 1.67 27.11
C GLU A 228 -2.19 1.80 25.60
N ALA A 229 -1.40 2.60 24.87
CA ALA A 229 -1.42 2.58 23.41
C ALA A 229 -1.01 1.19 22.89
N THR A 230 -1.95 0.48 22.27
CA THR A 230 -1.74 -0.89 21.77
C THR A 230 -1.30 -0.89 20.31
N THR A 231 -1.99 -0.12 19.47
CA THR A 231 -1.69 -0.07 18.04
C THR A 231 -1.88 1.32 17.47
N ILE A 232 -1.07 1.64 16.46
CA ILE A 232 -1.25 2.85 15.64
C ILE A 232 -1.67 2.43 14.23
N HIS A 233 -2.67 3.13 13.71
CA HIS A 233 -3.11 2.97 12.33
C HIS A 233 -3.34 4.33 11.69
N LEU A 234 -3.02 4.44 10.41
CA LEU A 234 -3.47 5.56 9.59
C LEU A 234 -4.98 5.41 9.35
N ASP A 235 -5.71 6.53 9.35
CA ASP A 235 -7.14 6.56 8.99
C ASP A 235 -7.30 6.16 7.52
N THR A 236 -7.39 4.86 7.30
CA THR A 236 -7.46 4.27 5.97
C THR A 236 -8.92 4.16 5.58
N LEU A 237 -9.24 4.55 4.34
CA LEU A 237 -10.60 4.46 3.84
C LEU A 237 -11.04 3.00 3.79
N THR A 238 -11.99 2.65 4.64
CA THR A 238 -12.71 1.39 4.59
C THR A 238 -13.90 1.54 3.65
N THR A 239 -13.92 0.74 2.59
CA THR A 239 -15.09 0.61 1.72
C THR A 239 -15.78 -0.71 2.04
N GLN A 240 -17.10 -0.66 2.24
CA GLN A 240 -17.91 -1.87 2.25
C GLN A 240 -18.29 -2.21 0.81
N LEU A 241 -18.00 -3.45 0.39
CA LEU A 241 -18.41 -3.98 -0.89
C LEU A 241 -19.43 -5.09 -0.68
N HIS A 242 -20.51 -5.04 -1.45
CA HIS A 242 -21.49 -6.11 -1.51
C HIS A 242 -21.08 -7.04 -2.64
N VAL A 243 -20.72 -8.27 -2.29
CA VAL A 243 -20.33 -9.29 -3.25
C VAL A 243 -21.47 -10.28 -3.37
N HIS A 244 -22.10 -10.30 -4.54
CA HIS A 244 -23.20 -11.20 -4.87
C HIS A 244 -22.65 -12.46 -5.55
N GLY A 245 -23.41 -13.56 -5.46
CA GLY A 245 -23.09 -14.78 -6.20
C GLY A 245 -22.00 -15.64 -5.57
N LEU A 246 -21.65 -15.39 -4.30
CA LEU A 246 -20.64 -16.19 -3.61
C LEU A 246 -21.20 -17.58 -3.34
N ASN A 247 -20.48 -18.61 -3.76
CA ASN A 247 -20.83 -19.99 -3.51
C ASN A 247 -20.88 -20.25 -2.01
N THR A 248 -22.00 -20.82 -1.55
CA THR A 248 -22.25 -21.06 -0.12
C THR A 248 -21.55 -22.31 0.39
N CYS A 249 -21.14 -23.22 -0.51
CA CYS A 249 -20.40 -24.43 -0.19
C CYS A 249 -18.93 -24.13 0.14
N ASP A 250 -18.40 -23.00 -0.34
CA ASP A 250 -17.02 -22.63 -0.10
C ASP A 250 -16.83 -22.08 1.31
N SER A 251 -15.74 -22.51 1.95
CA SER A 251 -15.38 -21.98 3.25
C SER A 251 -15.07 -20.49 3.15
N LEU A 252 -15.32 -19.75 4.23
CA LEU A 252 -14.98 -18.32 4.30
C LEU A 252 -13.50 -18.06 3.98
N ALA A 253 -12.62 -18.95 4.44
CA ALA A 253 -11.19 -18.87 4.20
C ALA A 253 -10.85 -19.04 2.71
N THR A 254 -11.53 -19.96 2.02
CA THR A 254 -11.38 -20.17 0.57
C THR A 254 -11.79 -18.90 -0.19
N ILE A 255 -12.96 -18.34 0.12
CA ILE A 255 -13.46 -17.12 -0.51
C ILE A 255 -12.52 -15.93 -0.26
N ILE A 256 -12.04 -15.78 0.97
CA ILE A 256 -11.08 -14.73 1.34
C ILE A 256 -9.78 -14.89 0.55
N SER A 257 -9.22 -16.10 0.52
CA SER A 257 -8.00 -16.39 -0.23
C SER A 257 -8.18 -16.02 -1.69
N GLU A 258 -9.24 -16.51 -2.32
CA GLU A 258 -9.55 -16.26 -3.72
C GLU A 258 -9.69 -14.74 -4.01
N LEU A 259 -10.46 -14.02 -3.20
CA LEU A 259 -10.62 -12.57 -3.33
C LEU A 259 -9.28 -11.83 -3.25
N THR A 260 -8.40 -12.22 -2.33
CA THR A 260 -7.08 -11.60 -2.17
C THR A 260 -6.11 -11.97 -3.29
N THR A 261 -6.17 -13.20 -3.82
CA THR A 261 -5.34 -13.68 -4.93
C THR A 261 -5.68 -12.95 -6.23
N PHE A 262 -6.97 -12.83 -6.56
CA PHE A 262 -7.40 -12.20 -7.81
C PHE A 262 -7.37 -10.67 -7.77
N ASN A 263 -7.40 -10.05 -6.59
CA ASN A 263 -7.41 -8.60 -6.43
C ASN A 263 -6.17 -8.12 -5.67
N SER A 264 -5.01 -8.20 -6.32
CA SER A 264 -3.75 -7.76 -5.74
C SER A 264 -3.80 -6.29 -5.29
N GLY A 265 -3.59 -6.10 -3.97
CA GLY A 265 -3.64 -4.80 -3.31
C GLY A 265 -4.96 -4.47 -2.61
N ILE A 266 -5.89 -5.42 -2.49
CA ILE A 266 -7.01 -5.34 -1.54
C ILE A 266 -6.62 -6.02 -0.24
N ALA A 267 -6.65 -5.29 0.88
CA ALA A 267 -6.57 -5.88 2.21
C ALA A 267 -7.97 -5.93 2.82
N LEU A 268 -8.40 -7.11 3.28
CA LEU A 268 -9.66 -7.29 4.01
C LEU A 268 -9.40 -6.99 5.49
N THR A 269 -10.17 -6.06 6.07
CA THR A 269 -9.98 -5.64 7.48
C THR A 269 -10.94 -6.27 8.46
N LYS A 270 -12.02 -6.85 7.94
CA LYS A 270 -13.02 -7.54 8.73
C LYS A 270 -13.29 -8.88 8.10
N GLN A 271 -13.69 -9.80 8.97
CA GLN A 271 -14.21 -11.09 8.54
C GLN A 271 -15.42 -10.86 7.62
N LEU A 272 -15.44 -11.58 6.49
CA LEU A 272 -16.55 -11.57 5.55
C LEU A 272 -17.84 -11.91 6.30
N ARG A 273 -18.87 -11.08 6.15
CA ARG A 273 -20.16 -11.27 6.82
C ARG A 273 -21.22 -11.58 5.80
N TRP A 274 -21.84 -12.76 5.90
CA TRP A 274 -23.01 -13.11 5.12
C TRP A 274 -24.19 -12.19 5.46
N LEU A 275 -24.89 -11.68 4.44
CA LEU A 275 -26.12 -10.90 4.63
C LEU A 275 -27.33 -11.80 4.93
N THR A 276 -27.26 -13.06 4.54
CA THR A 276 -28.28 -14.06 4.80
C THR A 276 -27.91 -14.90 6.02
N LEU A 277 -28.90 -15.22 6.85
CA LEU A 277 -28.76 -16.17 7.95
C LEU A 277 -28.33 -17.55 7.46
N ASP A 278 -27.60 -18.28 8.29
CA ASP A 278 -27.02 -19.59 7.97
C ASP A 278 -28.06 -20.61 7.54
N ALA A 279 -29.19 -20.69 8.26
CA ALA A 279 -30.30 -21.58 7.90
C ALA A 279 -30.86 -21.30 6.50
N SER A 280 -30.87 -20.04 6.06
CA SER A 280 -31.33 -19.65 4.73
C SER A 280 -30.34 -19.99 3.61
N ARG A 281 -29.13 -20.45 3.94
CA ARG A 281 -28.06 -20.79 2.97
C ARG A 281 -28.01 -22.28 2.62
N VAL A 282 -28.54 -23.17 3.48
CA VAL A 282 -28.39 -24.64 3.39
C VAL A 282 -28.92 -25.26 2.08
N SER A 283 -29.73 -24.55 1.30
CA SER A 283 -30.26 -25.03 0.01
C SER A 283 -30.01 -24.08 -1.16
N LYS A 284 -29.12 -23.10 -1.00
CA LYS A 284 -28.83 -22.09 -2.03
C LYS A 284 -27.42 -22.26 -2.52
N ASN A 285 -27.21 -22.34 -3.82
CA ASN A 285 -25.87 -22.43 -4.41
C ASN A 285 -25.09 -21.11 -4.34
N ALA A 286 -25.75 -19.99 -4.07
CA ALA A 286 -25.13 -18.68 -4.01
C ALA A 286 -25.77 -17.78 -2.95
N SER A 287 -24.98 -16.91 -2.34
CA SER A 287 -25.45 -15.87 -1.42
C SER A 287 -24.69 -14.54 -1.62
N THR A 288 -25.08 -13.54 -0.84
CA THR A 288 -24.43 -12.23 -0.80
C THR A 288 -23.70 -12.05 0.52
N ALA A 289 -22.49 -11.52 0.45
CA ALA A 289 -21.73 -11.11 1.62
C ALA A 289 -21.30 -9.66 1.52
N VAL A 290 -21.11 -9.05 2.68
CA VAL A 290 -20.44 -7.75 2.82
C VAL A 290 -18.99 -8.01 3.19
N ILE A 291 -18.09 -7.43 2.40
CA ILE A 291 -16.66 -7.39 2.71
C ILE A 291 -16.26 -5.96 3.01
N THR A 292 -15.40 -5.77 4.02
CA THR A 292 -14.80 -4.46 4.30
C THR A 292 -13.37 -4.48 3.79
N VAL A 293 -13.09 -3.68 2.77
CA VAL A 293 -11.77 -3.56 2.18
C VAL A 293 -11.11 -2.26 2.62
N THR A 294 -9.83 -2.33 2.94
CA THR A 294 -8.96 -1.16 3.04
C THR A 294 -7.91 -1.23 1.96
N SER A 295 -7.92 -0.24 1.09
CA SER A 295 -6.89 -0.11 0.06
C SER A 295 -6.92 1.31 -0.49
N PRO A 296 -5.78 1.87 -0.91
CA PRO A 296 -5.77 3.04 -1.77
C PRO A 296 -6.65 2.86 -3.03
N LYS A 297 -6.77 1.61 -3.52
CA LYS A 297 -7.62 1.24 -4.66
C LYS A 297 -9.09 1.04 -4.28
N ALA A 298 -9.46 1.07 -3.00
CA ALA A 298 -10.84 0.85 -2.55
C ALA A 298 -11.82 1.88 -3.15
N LEU A 299 -11.33 3.08 -3.47
CA LEU A 299 -12.11 4.12 -4.17
C LEU A 299 -12.52 3.72 -5.59
N LEU A 300 -11.75 2.86 -6.27
CA LEU A 300 -12.08 2.39 -7.62
C LEU A 300 -13.35 1.53 -7.66
N PHE A 301 -13.75 0.99 -6.51
CA PHE A 301 -14.95 0.17 -6.37
C PHE A 301 -16.19 0.98 -5.99
N ILE A 302 -16.03 2.24 -5.55
CA ILE A 302 -17.15 3.14 -5.19
C ILE A 302 -17.67 3.90 -6.41
N ALA A 303 -16.80 4.22 -7.37
CA ALA A 303 -17.16 4.99 -8.56
C ALA A 303 -18.13 4.20 -9.46
N LYS A 304 -19.42 4.54 -9.38
CA LYS A 304 -20.48 4.20 -10.34
C LYS A 304 -20.63 5.33 -11.35
#